data_AF-A0A969UI71-F1
#
_entry.id   AF-A0A969UI71-F1
#
_cell.length_a   1.000
_cell.length_b   1.000
_cell.length_c   1.000
_cell.angle_alpha   90.00
_cell.angle_beta   90.00
_cell.angle_gamma   90.00
#
_symmetry.space_group_name_H-M   'P 1'
#
loop_
_entity.id
_entity.type
_entity.pdbx_description
1 polymer ?
#
loop_
_entity_poly.entity_id
_entity_poly.type
_entity_poly.pdbx_seq_one_letter_code
_entity_poly.pdbx_strand_id
1 'polypeptide(L)'
;MTLEQQLSQQRVKHIVSSYQLDGTETEAFATYLSDLLQTYASPLLELALTETIVAHWLSVTLPRGTSFLTDVHALLKRWEVETIASTLTPNQFQQITGLDPSPVFGSSELPPPSIVQPR
;
A
#
# COMPACT_ATOMS: atom_id res chain seq x y z
N MET A 1 22.19 -5.24 -2.45
CA MET A 1 20.82 -5.11 -1.88
C MET A 1 20.85 -5.67 -0.48
N THR A 2 20.24 -4.97 0.48
CA THR A 2 20.13 -5.44 1.87
C THR A 2 18.88 -6.32 2.05
N LEU A 3 18.84 -7.12 3.11
CA LEU A 3 17.70 -7.99 3.42
C LEU A 3 16.39 -7.18 3.56
N GLU A 4 16.48 -5.99 4.14
CA GLU A 4 15.36 -5.06 4.32
C GLU A 4 14.79 -4.55 2.98
N GLN A 5 15.67 -4.28 2.01
CA GLN A 5 15.27 -3.89 0.66
C GLN A 5 14.59 -5.04 -0.09
N GLN A 6 15.02 -6.28 0.14
CA GLN A 6 14.38 -7.45 -0.45
C GLN A 6 13.00 -7.70 0.16
N LEU A 7 12.89 -7.55 1.48
CA LEU A 7 11.62 -7.71 2.20
C LEU A 7 10.60 -6.64 1.77
N SER A 8 11.03 -5.38 1.65
CA SER A 8 10.15 -4.28 1.24
C SER A 8 9.62 -4.48 -0.19
N GLN A 9 10.49 -4.89 -1.12
CA GLN A 9 10.07 -5.25 -2.47
C GLN A 9 9.11 -6.45 -2.49
N GLN A 10 9.30 -7.44 -1.62
CA GLN A 10 8.39 -8.58 -1.51
C GLN A 10 7.00 -8.17 -1.04
N ARG A 11 6.89 -7.23 -0.10
CA ARG A 11 5.61 -6.72 0.39
C ARG A 11 4.82 -6.00 -0.71
N VAL A 12 5.48 -5.13 -1.46
CA VAL A 12 4.86 -4.46 -2.62
C VAL A 12 4.43 -5.47 -3.68
N LYS A 13 5.28 -6.44 -4.02
CA LYS A 13 4.93 -7.53 -4.95
C LYS A 13 3.75 -8.35 -4.45
N HIS A 14 3.67 -8.60 -3.13
CA HIS A 14 2.54 -9.31 -2.54
C HIS A 14 1.24 -8.57 -2.80
N ILE A 15 1.16 -7.27 -2.49
CA ILE A 15 -0.03 -6.44 -2.74
C ILE A 15 -0.43 -6.51 -4.21
N VAL A 16 0.53 -6.29 -5.13
CA VAL A 16 0.29 -6.37 -6.58
C VAL A 16 -0.29 -7.72 -6.99
N SER A 17 0.29 -8.82 -6.49
CA SER A 17 -0.14 -10.18 -6.83
C SER A 17 -1.51 -10.55 -6.26
N SER A 18 -1.80 -10.14 -5.01
CA SER A 18 -3.06 -10.45 -4.32
C SER A 18 -4.27 -9.86 -5.05
N TYR A 19 -4.07 -8.72 -5.72
CA TYR A 19 -5.10 -8.04 -6.48
C TYR A 19 -4.95 -8.17 -8.01
N GLN A 20 -3.91 -8.86 -8.50
CA GLN A 20 -3.59 -9.00 -9.93
C GLN A 20 -3.49 -7.65 -10.67
N LEU A 21 -2.83 -6.67 -10.03
CA LEU A 21 -2.84 -5.27 -10.48
C LEU A 21 -2.09 -5.05 -11.79
N ASP A 22 -1.21 -5.97 -12.19
CA ASP A 22 -0.39 -5.90 -13.40
C ASP A 22 -1.20 -6.00 -14.71
N GLY A 23 -2.37 -6.64 -14.67
CA GLY A 23 -3.26 -6.75 -15.82
C GLY A 23 -2.60 -7.47 -17.00
N THR A 24 -2.81 -6.96 -18.23
CA THR A 24 -2.22 -7.52 -19.45
C THR A 24 -0.89 -6.89 -19.83
N GLU A 25 -0.49 -5.79 -19.18
CA GLU A 25 0.68 -4.97 -19.51
C GLU A 25 1.86 -5.25 -18.57
N THR A 26 2.10 -6.53 -18.24
CA THR A 26 2.99 -6.93 -17.13
C THR A 26 4.41 -6.33 -17.21
N GLU A 27 5.02 -6.24 -18.39
CA GLU A 27 6.37 -5.67 -18.54
C GLU A 27 6.42 -4.15 -18.31
N ALA A 28 5.46 -3.42 -18.90
CA ALA A 28 5.35 -1.98 -18.73
C ALA A 28 5.00 -1.62 -17.28
N PHE A 29 4.09 -2.39 -16.67
CA PHE A 29 3.74 -2.28 -15.26
C PHE A 29 4.95 -2.52 -14.35
N ALA A 30 5.71 -3.60 -14.58
CA ALA A 30 6.88 -3.94 -13.77
C ALA A 30 7.97 -2.86 -13.85
N THR A 31 8.19 -2.31 -15.05
CA THR A 31 9.15 -1.20 -15.26
C THR A 31 8.71 0.03 -14.48
N TYR A 32 7.44 0.44 -14.64
CA TYR A 32 6.93 1.62 -13.95
C TYR A 32 6.90 1.44 -12.41
N LEU A 33 6.51 0.27 -11.92
CA LEU A 33 6.55 -0.03 -10.49
C LEU A 33 7.99 -0.01 -9.95
N SER A 34 8.97 -0.48 -10.72
CA SER A 34 10.38 -0.39 -10.35
C SER A 34 10.84 1.06 -10.24
N ASP A 35 10.42 1.93 -11.15
CA ASP A 35 10.76 3.36 -11.09
C ASP A 35 10.15 4.03 -9.85
N LEU A 36 8.91 3.67 -9.50
CA LEU A 36 8.25 4.16 -8.28
C LEU A 36 8.97 3.65 -7.01
N LEU A 37 9.39 2.38 -6.98
CA LEU A 37 10.16 1.79 -5.88
C LEU A 37 11.55 2.42 -5.70
N GLN A 38 12.13 2.97 -6.76
CA GLN A 38 13.40 3.70 -6.70
C GLN A 38 13.21 5.15 -6.24
N THR A 39 12.04 5.73 -6.50
CA THR A 39 11.74 7.14 -6.21
C THR A 39 11.16 7.33 -4.81
N TYR A 40 10.28 6.42 -4.39
CA TYR A 40 9.51 6.53 -3.15
C TYR A 40 9.91 5.48 -2.12
N ALA A 41 9.78 5.83 -0.84
CA ALA A 41 9.96 4.87 0.24
C ALA A 41 8.91 3.76 0.15
N SER A 42 9.34 2.50 0.30
CA SER A 42 8.43 1.33 0.19
C SER A 42 7.18 1.44 1.06
N PRO A 43 7.25 1.85 2.35
CA PRO A 43 6.04 1.95 3.17
C PRO A 43 5.02 2.97 2.63
N LEU A 44 5.50 4.06 2.03
CA LEU A 44 4.64 5.07 1.40
C LEU A 44 3.99 4.52 0.13
N LEU A 45 4.74 3.74 -0.66
CA LEU A 45 4.21 3.07 -1.84
C LEU A 45 3.19 1.99 -1.48
N GLU A 46 3.45 1.18 -0.44
CA GLU A 46 2.51 0.20 0.10
C GLU A 46 1.18 0.85 0.50
N LEU A 47 1.26 2.00 1.20
CA LEU A 47 0.07 2.78 1.56
C LEU A 47 -0.66 3.30 0.34
N ALA A 48 0.04 3.92 -0.61
CA ALA A 48 -0.55 4.46 -1.82
C ALA A 48 -1.26 3.39 -2.65
N LEU A 49 -0.64 2.23 -2.84
CA LEU A 49 -1.25 1.09 -3.53
C LEU A 49 -2.57 0.68 -2.85
N THR A 50 -2.57 0.61 -1.52
CA THR A 50 -3.73 0.16 -0.74
C THR A 50 -4.86 1.20 -0.77
N GLU A 51 -4.53 2.48 -0.63
CA GLU A 51 -5.48 3.58 -0.76
C GLU A 51 -6.11 3.62 -2.16
N THR A 52 -5.32 3.42 -3.22
CA THR A 52 -5.84 3.37 -4.59
C THR A 52 -6.76 2.17 -4.79
N ILE A 53 -6.43 0.99 -4.28
CA ILE A 53 -7.34 -0.18 -4.30
C ILE A 53 -8.69 0.17 -3.65
N VAL A 54 -8.65 0.81 -2.47
CA VAL A 54 -9.84 1.19 -1.70
C VAL A 54 -10.66 2.26 -2.42
N ALA A 55 -10.00 3.25 -3.03
CA ALA A 55 -10.67 4.28 -3.81
C ALA A 55 -11.46 3.71 -4.99
N HIS A 56 -10.97 2.61 -5.58
CA HIS A 56 -11.64 1.93 -6.70
C HIS A 56 -12.56 0.78 -6.27
N TRP A 57 -12.74 0.51 -4.97
CA TRP A 57 -13.49 -0.67 -4.52
C TRP A 57 -14.98 -0.63 -4.89
N LEU A 58 -15.55 0.59 -4.97
CA LEU A 58 -16.94 0.82 -5.39
C LEU A 58 -17.07 0.94 -6.92
N SER A 59 -15.97 0.92 -7.68
CA SER A 59 -16.00 0.96 -9.14
C SER A 59 -16.38 -0.41 -9.71
N VAL A 60 -17.06 -0.43 -10.85
CA VAL A 60 -17.50 -1.68 -11.51
C VAL A 60 -16.31 -2.59 -11.86
N THR A 61 -15.15 -1.98 -12.17
CA THR A 61 -13.90 -2.69 -12.43
C THR A 61 -12.74 -1.93 -11.80
N LEU A 62 -11.93 -2.61 -10.99
CA LEU A 62 -10.64 -2.10 -10.53
C LEU A 62 -9.73 -1.89 -11.76
N PRO A 63 -9.19 -0.67 -12.01
CA PRO A 63 -8.20 -0.47 -13.05
C PRO A 63 -6.97 -1.36 -12.81
N ARG A 64 -6.36 -1.83 -13.89
CA ARG A 64 -5.17 -2.69 -13.88
C ARG A 64 -4.12 -2.14 -14.83
N GLY A 65 -2.91 -2.68 -14.76
CA GLY A 65 -1.80 -2.25 -15.58
C GLY A 65 -1.37 -0.83 -15.26
N THR A 66 -0.85 -0.15 -16.27
CA THR A 66 -0.22 1.16 -16.10
C THR A 66 -1.21 2.26 -15.67
N SER A 67 -2.50 2.08 -15.99
CA SER A 67 -3.57 2.98 -15.54
C SER A 67 -3.66 3.06 -14.01
N PHE A 68 -3.64 1.90 -13.34
CA PHE A 68 -3.64 1.83 -11.88
C PHE A 68 -2.40 2.51 -11.27
N LEU A 69 -1.21 2.27 -11.82
CA LEU A 69 0.02 2.92 -11.32
C LEU A 69 0.02 4.42 -11.56
N THR A 70 -0.72 4.90 -12.56
CA THR A 70 -0.89 6.34 -12.80
C THR A 70 -1.67 6.98 -11.65
N ASP A 71 -2.74 6.33 -11.18
CA ASP A 71 -3.53 6.81 -10.05
C ASP A 71 -2.72 6.75 -8.74
N VAL A 72 -1.94 5.68 -8.54
CA VAL A 72 -1.01 5.55 -7.41
C VAL A 72 0.02 6.69 -7.41
N HIS A 73 0.64 6.96 -8.56
CA HIS A 73 1.65 8.01 -8.70
C HIS A 73 1.03 9.40 -8.51
N ALA A 74 -0.19 9.63 -8.99
CA ALA A 74 -0.91 10.88 -8.75
C ALA A 74 -1.17 11.11 -7.26
N LEU A 75 -1.55 10.05 -6.51
CA LEU A 75 -1.71 10.10 -5.06
C LEU A 75 -0.39 10.43 -4.35
N LEU A 76 0.69 9.75 -4.73
CA LEU A 76 2.04 9.99 -4.18
C LEU A 76 2.50 11.43 -4.39
N LYS A 77 2.33 11.99 -5.59
CA LYS A 77 2.65 13.40 -5.88
C LYS A 77 1.85 14.37 -5.04
N ARG A 78 0.58 14.06 -4.76
CA ARG A 78 -0.26 14.89 -3.89
C ARG A 78 0.31 14.95 -2.47
N TRP A 79 0.78 13.81 -1.95
CA TRP A 79 1.41 13.69 -0.65
C TRP A 79 2.81 14.33 -0.53
N GLU A 80 3.45 14.71 -1.65
CA GLU A 80 4.68 15.50 -1.60
C GLU A 80 4.41 16.95 -1.20
N VAL A 81 3.22 17.48 -1.52
CA VAL A 81 2.86 18.89 -1.32
C VAL A 81 1.92 19.07 -0.12
N GLU A 82 1.11 18.05 0.19
CA GLU A 82 0.10 18.06 1.23
C GLU A 82 0.48 17.12 2.39
N THR A 83 -0.04 17.38 3.59
CA THR A 83 0.07 16.41 4.69
C THR A 83 -0.63 15.11 4.30
N ILE A 84 0.04 13.97 4.52
CA ILE A 84 -0.50 12.64 4.25
C ILE A 84 -1.74 12.43 5.13
N ALA A 85 -2.91 12.55 4.51
CA ALA A 85 -4.20 12.19 5.11
C ALA A 85 -4.62 10.83 4.57
N SER A 86 -4.12 9.76 5.20
CA SER A 86 -4.57 8.39 4.91
C SER A 86 -6.00 8.21 5.41
N THR A 87 -6.83 7.54 4.61
CA THR A 87 -8.18 7.15 4.99
C THR A 87 -8.22 5.80 5.71
N LEU A 88 -7.09 5.08 5.71
CA LEU A 88 -6.95 3.74 6.27
C LEU A 88 -6.38 3.78 7.69
N THR A 89 -7.01 3.01 8.57
CA THR A 89 -6.41 2.62 9.85
C THR A 89 -5.42 1.47 9.67
N PRO A 90 -4.47 1.27 10.61
CA PRO A 90 -3.54 0.13 10.57
C PRO A 90 -4.26 -1.23 10.44
N ASN A 91 -5.38 -1.40 11.15
CA ASN A 91 -6.17 -2.62 11.11
C ASN A 91 -6.83 -2.83 9.73
N GLN A 92 -7.37 -1.77 9.12
CA GLN A 92 -7.91 -1.86 7.76
C GLN A 92 -6.82 -2.22 6.76
N PHE A 93 -5.65 -1.57 6.84
CA PHE A 93 -4.51 -1.93 5.98
C PHE A 93 -4.14 -3.41 6.10
N GLN A 94 -4.07 -3.94 7.32
CA GLN A 94 -3.79 -5.36 7.56
C GLN A 94 -4.89 -6.27 6.99
N GLN A 95 -6.15 -5.91 7.15
CA GLN A 95 -7.28 -6.69 6.61
C GLN A 95 -7.31 -6.71 5.08
N ILE A 96 -6.89 -5.62 4.43
CA ILE A 96 -6.83 -5.49 2.97
C ILE A 96 -5.63 -6.25 2.42
N THR A 97 -4.44 -5.99 2.96
CA THR A 97 -3.18 -6.47 2.37
C THR A 97 -2.69 -7.80 2.94
N GLY A 98 -3.16 -8.21 4.12
CA GLY A 98 -2.61 -9.34 4.87
C GLY A 98 -1.22 -9.09 5.48
N LEU A 99 -0.68 -7.86 5.35
CA LEU A 99 0.65 -7.50 5.80
C LEU A 99 0.62 -6.79 7.16
N ASP A 100 1.72 -6.92 7.92
CA ASP A 100 1.93 -6.14 9.13
C ASP A 100 1.92 -4.63 8.81
N PRO A 101 1.06 -3.81 9.47
CA PRO A 101 0.96 -2.38 9.21
C PRO A 101 2.08 -1.55 9.86
N SER A 102 2.86 -2.12 10.79
CA SER A 102 3.88 -1.38 11.57
C SER A 102 4.90 -0.61 10.71
N PRO A 103 5.38 -1.13 9.55
CA PRO A 103 6.29 -0.38 8.68
C PRO A 103 5.68 0.88 8.05
N VAL A 104 4.35 0.91 7.89
CA VAL A 104 3.61 1.98 7.21
C VAL A 104 3.11 3.02 8.20
N PHE A 105 2.55 2.58 9.34
CA PHE A 105 1.92 3.44 10.33
C PHE A 105 2.76 3.66 11.59
N GLY A 106 3.91 2.99 11.68
CA GLY A 106 4.71 2.90 12.90
C GLY A 106 4.13 1.90 13.91
N SER A 107 4.92 1.55 14.93
CA SER A 107 4.46 0.76 16.07
C SER A 107 3.51 1.59 16.93
N SER A 108 2.23 1.64 16.57
CA SER A 108 1.19 2.01 17.55
C SER A 108 0.98 0.81 18.46
N GLU A 109 1.73 0.72 19.56
CA GLU A 109 1.29 0.01 20.76
C GLU A 109 0.01 0.70 21.27
N LEU A 110 -1.13 0.38 20.67
CA LEU A 110 -2.39 0.56 21.38
C LEU A 110 -2.45 -0.54 22.43
N PRO A 111 -2.42 -0.22 23.73
CA PRO A 111 -2.53 -1.23 24.76
C PRO A 111 -3.85 -2.00 24.54
N PRO A 112 -3.86 -3.33 24.76
CA PRO A 112 -5.10 -4.08 24.68
C PRO A 112 -6.13 -3.44 25.62
N PRO A 113 -7.42 -3.41 25.25
CA PRO A 113 -8.45 -2.87 26.12
C PRO A 113 -8.40 -3.69 27.42
N SER A 114 -8.00 -3.03 28.51
CA SER A 114 -8.02 -3.62 29.83
C SER A 114 -9.48 -3.97 30.13
N ILE A 115 -9.81 -5.25 30.05
CA ILE A 115 -11.07 -5.79 30.53
C ILE A 115 -11.05 -5.58 32.04
N VAL A 116 -11.66 -4.49 32.50
CA VAL A 116 -11.97 -4.28 33.91
C VAL A 116 -12.97 -5.38 34.29
N GLN A 117 -12.48 -6.44 34.93
CA GLN A 117 -13.36 -7.40 35.60
C GLN A 117 -13.96 -6.71 36.84
N PRO A 118 -15.29 -6.57 36.93
CA PRO A 118 -15.93 -6.12 38.16
C PRO A 118 -15.80 -7.22 39.23
N ARG A 119 -15.52 -6.77 40.46
CA ARG A 119 -15.39 -7.59 41.66
C ARG A 119 -16.74 -7.81 42.32
#